data_AF-A0A178EBQ2-F1
#
_entry.id   AF-A0A178EBQ2-F1
#
_cell.length_a   1.000
_cell.length_b   1.000
_cell.length_c   1.000
_cell.angle_alpha   90.00
_cell.angle_beta   90.00
_cell.angle_gamma   90.00
#
_symmetry.space_group_name_H-M   'P 1'
#
loop_
_entity.id
_entity.type
_entity.pdbx_description
1 polymer ?
#
loop_
_entity_poly.entity_id
_entity_poly.type
_entity_poly.pdbx_seq_one_letter_code
_entity_poly.pdbx_strand_id
1 'polypeptide(L)'
;MPKNCTGTAHHCPGMKQPVAGIPAGNCRWDKVQGLRMCKIHQQPCPQGCGAWYCLKSETKCGICIGKEKAEEARRRAVAGARREEEKRIAEPDFFNPPKERKKIKGKREDANTNTAETTEADKATQAKEM
;
A
#
# COMPACT_ATOMS: atom_id res chain seq x y z
N MET A 1 2.14 -15.60 12.57
CA MET A 1 1.16 -15.18 13.57
C MET A 1 1.71 -13.98 14.31
N PRO A 2 1.00 -12.84 14.29
CA PRO A 2 1.32 -11.71 15.13
C PRO A 2 1.17 -12.14 16.59
N LYS A 3 2.09 -11.68 17.44
CA LYS A 3 1.98 -11.84 18.89
C LYS A 3 0.77 -11.01 19.35
N ASN A 4 -0.17 -11.63 20.04
CA ASN A 4 -1.25 -11.01 20.84
C ASN A 4 -2.65 -10.87 20.19
N CYS A 5 -3.18 -11.91 19.57
CA CYS A 5 -4.62 -11.96 19.26
C CYS A 5 -5.40 -12.63 20.40
N THR A 6 -6.07 -11.83 21.23
CA THR A 6 -7.17 -12.27 22.10
C THR A 6 -8.35 -12.68 21.23
N GLY A 7 -8.86 -13.90 21.43
CA GLY A 7 -10.20 -14.28 20.99
C GLY A 7 -10.39 -14.46 19.48
N THR A 8 -9.95 -15.59 18.94
CA THR A 8 -10.75 -16.57 18.17
C THR A 8 -9.76 -17.69 17.85
N ALA A 9 -10.01 -18.91 18.32
CA ALA A 9 -9.23 -20.05 17.85
C ALA A 9 -9.54 -20.22 16.36
N HIS A 10 -8.74 -19.61 15.49
CA HIS A 10 -8.99 -19.65 14.07
C HIS A 10 -8.82 -21.09 13.62
N HIS A 11 -9.94 -21.78 13.41
CA HIS A 11 -9.90 -23.12 12.87
C HIS A 11 -9.22 -23.07 11.50
N CYS A 12 -8.34 -24.04 11.25
CA CYS A 12 -7.76 -24.26 9.92
C CYS A 12 -8.91 -24.24 8.88
N PRO A 13 -8.75 -23.60 7.71
CA PRO A 13 -9.79 -23.60 6.67
C PRO A 13 -10.29 -25.01 6.32
N GLY A 14 -9.37 -25.98 6.38
CA GLY A 14 -9.61 -27.41 6.22
C GLY A 14 -10.54 -28.06 7.24
N MET A 15 -10.98 -27.35 8.28
CA MET A 15 -11.96 -27.87 9.25
C MET A 15 -13.39 -27.76 8.74
N LYS A 16 -13.69 -26.74 7.94
CA LYS A 16 -15.06 -26.49 7.43
C LYS A 16 -15.22 -26.87 5.97
N GLN A 17 -14.15 -26.82 5.20
CA GLN A 17 -14.20 -27.03 3.75
C GLN A 17 -12.99 -27.83 3.28
N PRO A 18 -13.10 -28.59 2.18
CA PRO A 18 -11.94 -29.19 1.54
C PRO A 18 -10.95 -28.10 1.11
N VAL A 19 -9.67 -28.35 1.34
CA VAL A 19 -8.60 -27.42 0.96
C VAL A 19 -7.67 -28.16 0.02
N ALA A 20 -7.63 -27.72 -1.24
CA ALA A 20 -6.73 -28.24 -2.27
C ALA A 20 -6.73 -29.77 -2.40
N GLY A 21 -7.93 -30.35 -2.51
CA GLY A 21 -8.12 -31.80 -2.63
C GLY A 21 -7.99 -32.58 -1.33
N ILE A 22 -7.58 -31.93 -0.23
CA ILE A 22 -7.61 -32.53 1.11
C ILE A 22 -9.03 -32.37 1.67
N PRO A 23 -9.70 -33.45 2.10
CA PRO A 23 -11.06 -33.39 2.61
C PRO A 23 -11.18 -32.49 3.85
N ALA A 24 -12.40 -32.01 4.07
CA ALA A 24 -12.75 -31.27 5.28
C ALA A 24 -12.69 -32.21 6.50
N GLY A 25 -12.31 -31.67 7.65
CA GLY A 25 -12.33 -32.38 8.93
C GLY A 25 -11.02 -33.06 9.32
N ASN A 26 -11.07 -33.82 10.42
CA ASN A 26 -9.92 -34.49 11.06
C ASN A 26 -8.73 -33.56 11.38
N CYS A 27 -8.97 -32.25 11.54
CA CYS A 27 -7.90 -31.29 11.85
C CYS A 27 -7.22 -31.62 13.18
N ARG A 28 -5.96 -32.07 13.11
CA ARG A 28 -5.11 -32.28 14.28
C ARG A 28 -4.14 -31.13 14.43
N TRP A 29 -4.17 -30.49 15.58
CA TRP A 29 -3.25 -29.42 15.92
C TRP A 29 -1.95 -30.00 16.45
N ASP A 30 -0.83 -29.38 16.06
CA ASP A 30 0.47 -29.61 16.67
C ASP A 30 1.23 -28.31 16.85
N LYS A 31 2.25 -28.34 17.71
CA LYS A 31 3.22 -27.26 17.85
C LYS A 31 4.48 -27.62 17.08
N VAL A 32 4.66 -27.00 15.92
CA VAL A 32 5.89 -27.13 15.12
C VAL A 32 6.62 -25.80 15.18
N GLN A 33 7.88 -25.80 15.63
CA GLN A 33 8.70 -24.57 15.76
C GLN A 33 8.02 -23.46 16.59
N GLY A 34 7.31 -23.84 17.66
CA GLY A 34 6.57 -22.90 18.51
C GLY A 34 5.26 -22.38 17.90
N LEU A 35 4.90 -22.77 16.68
CA LEU A 35 3.66 -22.40 16.01
C LEU A 35 2.62 -23.50 16.14
N ARG A 36 1.40 -23.13 16.55
CA ARG A 36 0.25 -24.03 16.53
C ARG A 36 -0.30 -24.11 15.10
N MET A 37 -0.17 -25.26 14.46
CA MET A 37 -0.63 -25.47 13.09
C MET A 37 -1.36 -26.82 12.93
N CYS A 38 -2.20 -26.92 11.92
CA CYS A 38 -2.88 -28.16 11.55
C CYS A 38 -1.90 -29.09 10.82
N LYS A 39 -1.67 -30.31 11.34
CA LYS A 39 -0.80 -31.32 10.71
C LYS A 39 -1.22 -31.69 9.30
N ILE A 40 -2.52 -31.61 9.01
CA ILE A 40 -3.07 -32.10 7.76
C ILE A 40 -2.94 -31.05 6.67
N HIS A 41 -3.44 -29.84 6.93
CA HIS A 41 -3.60 -28.81 5.90
C HIS A 41 -2.51 -27.74 5.91
N GLN A 42 -1.69 -27.64 6.96
CA GLN A 42 -0.69 -26.57 7.12
C GLN A 42 0.73 -27.13 7.18
N GLN A 43 1.69 -26.30 6.79
CA GLN A 43 3.13 -26.54 6.90
C GLN A 43 3.86 -25.24 7.26
N PRO A 44 5.06 -25.30 7.88
CA PRO A 44 5.91 -24.13 8.03
C PRO A 44 6.18 -23.46 6.69
N CYS A 45 6.26 -22.12 6.69
CA CYS A 45 6.55 -21.41 5.45
C CYS A 45 7.93 -21.80 4.90
N PRO A 46 8.03 -22.30 3.64
CA PRO A 46 9.30 -22.73 3.06
C PRO A 46 10.27 -21.56 2.80
N GLN A 47 9.77 -20.32 2.76
CA GLN A 47 10.61 -19.12 2.65
C GLN A 47 11.23 -18.68 3.99
N GLY A 48 11.18 -19.51 5.04
CA GLY A 48 11.82 -19.19 6.32
C GLY A 48 11.11 -18.08 7.10
N CYS A 49 9.82 -17.85 6.85
CA CYS A 49 9.02 -16.96 7.68
C CYS A 49 8.75 -17.66 9.02
N GLY A 50 9.70 -17.62 9.94
CA GLY A 50 9.77 -18.46 11.16
C GLY A 50 8.58 -18.37 12.13
N ALA A 51 7.64 -17.44 11.91
CA ALA A 51 6.41 -17.33 12.67
C ALA A 51 5.15 -17.65 11.86
N TRP A 52 5.26 -18.17 10.64
CA TRP A 52 4.14 -18.31 9.71
C TRP A 52 4.07 -19.71 9.09
N TYR A 53 2.85 -20.16 8.87
CA TYR A 53 2.54 -21.36 8.12
C TYR A 53 1.90 -20.99 6.78
N CYS A 54 2.01 -21.88 5.80
CA CYS A 54 1.19 -21.88 4.59
C CYS A 54 0.33 -23.13 4.55
N LEU A 55 -0.67 -23.14 3.67
CA LEU A 55 -1.36 -24.39 3.35
C LEU A 55 -0.37 -25.34 2.66
N LYS A 56 -0.53 -26.66 2.83
CA LYS A 56 0.34 -27.63 2.15
C LYS A 56 0.29 -27.54 0.63
N SER A 57 -0.84 -27.07 0.11
CA SER A 57 -1.04 -26.80 -1.30
C SER A 57 -0.42 -25.50 -1.80
N GLU A 58 -0.02 -24.61 -0.89
CA GLU A 58 0.56 -23.33 -1.22
C GLU A 58 2.08 -23.40 -1.06
N THR A 59 2.78 -22.83 -2.03
CA THR A 59 4.25 -22.73 -2.03
C THR A 59 4.77 -21.63 -1.11
N LYS A 60 3.90 -20.73 -0.64
CA LYS A 60 4.26 -19.52 0.12
C LYS A 60 3.19 -19.20 1.15
N CYS A 61 3.57 -18.59 2.27
CA CYS A 61 2.58 -18.12 3.24
C CYS A 61 1.90 -16.83 2.76
N GLY A 62 0.75 -16.49 3.38
CA GLY A 62 -0.01 -15.28 3.03
C GLY A 62 0.80 -13.98 3.09
N ILE A 63 1.82 -13.90 3.95
CA ILE A 63 2.73 -12.74 3.97
C ILE A 63 3.60 -12.68 2.73
N CYS A 64 4.23 -13.79 2.34
CA CYS A 64 5.06 -13.84 1.15
C CYS A 64 4.22 -13.49 -0.10
N ILE A 65 3.02 -14.05 -0.19
CA ILE A 65 2.06 -13.74 -1.25
C ILE A 65 1.69 -12.25 -1.23
N GLY A 66 1.44 -11.68 -0.05
CA GLY A 66 1.14 -10.26 0.11
C GLY A 66 2.29 -9.35 -0.33
N LYS A 67 3.53 -9.70 0.03
CA LYS A 67 4.73 -8.96 -0.40
C LYS A 67 4.88 -8.97 -1.92
N GLU A 68 4.70 -10.13 -2.56
CA GLU A 68 4.79 -10.27 -4.01
C GLU A 68 3.70 -9.46 -4.72
N LYS A 69 2.46 -9.53 -4.23
CA LYS A 69 1.36 -8.72 -4.77
C LYS A 69 1.61 -7.21 -4.60
N ALA A 70 2.16 -6.79 -3.47
CA ALA A 70 2.50 -5.40 -3.22
C ALA A 70 3.62 -4.91 -4.15
N GLU A 71 4.64 -5.74 -4.38
CA GLU A 71 5.71 -5.43 -5.32
C GLU A 71 5.19 -5.34 -6.76
N GLU A 72 4.34 -6.29 -7.16
CA GLU A 72 3.69 -6.26 -8.48
C GLU A 72 2.84 -5.00 -8.66
N ALA A 73 2.05 -4.63 -7.64
CA ALA A 73 1.26 -3.40 -7.66
C ALA A 73 2.14 -2.15 -7.82
N ARG A 74 3.28 -2.08 -7.11
CA ARG A 74 4.25 -0.99 -7.27
C ARG A 74 4.84 -0.94 -8.68
N ARG A 75 5.22 -2.09 -9.26
CA ARG A 75 5.73 -2.18 -10.63
C ARG A 75 4.70 -1.68 -11.65
N ARG A 76 3.43 -2.07 -11.48
CA ARG A 76 2.32 -1.59 -12.34
C ARG A 76 2.08 -0.09 -12.19
N ALA A 77 2.14 0.44 -10.98
CA ALA A 77 1.97 1.88 -10.74
C ALA A 77 3.08 2.72 -11.42
N VAL A 78 4.34 2.29 -11.31
CA VAL A 78 5.47 2.96 -11.99
C VAL A 78 5.31 2.91 -13.51
N ALA A 79 4.89 1.78 -14.07
CA ALA A 79 4.63 1.66 -15.50
C ALA A 79 3.45 2.53 -15.97
N GLY A 80 2.40 2.65 -15.15
CA GLY A 80 1.27 3.54 -15.39
C GLY A 80 1.68 5.02 -15.40
N ALA A 81 2.43 5.45 -14.38
CA ALA A 81 2.91 6.83 -14.27
C ALA A 81 3.81 7.24 -15.45
N ARG A 82 4.67 6.33 -15.93
CA ARG A 82 5.47 6.59 -17.14
C ARG A 82 4.62 6.83 -18.39
N ARG A 83 3.59 6.01 -18.59
CA ARG A 83 2.67 6.16 -19.73
C ARG A 83 1.83 7.45 -19.64
N GLU A 84 1.46 7.86 -18.43
CA GLU A 84 0.71 9.10 -18.22
C GLU A 84 1.59 10.33 -18.46
N GLU A 85 2.84 10.31 -18.01
CA GLU A 85 3.81 11.37 -18.30
C GLU A 85 4.10 11.49 -19.81
N GLU A 86 4.27 10.36 -20.50
CA GLU A 86 4.45 10.35 -21.97
C GLU A 86 3.24 10.97 -22.70
N LYS A 87 2.01 10.66 -22.26
CA LYS A 87 0.80 11.29 -22.82
C LYS A 87 0.73 12.78 -22.52
N ARG A 88 1.12 13.19 -21.31
CA ARG A 88 1.13 14.60 -20.91
C ARG A 88 2.14 15.41 -21.72
N ILE A 89 3.30 14.86 -22.02
CA ILE A 89 4.31 15.51 -22.87
C ILE A 89 3.87 15.54 -24.34
N ALA A 90 3.13 14.52 -24.79
CA ALA A 90 2.66 14.41 -26.18
C ALA A 90 1.44 15.30 -26.52
N GLU A 91 0.71 15.82 -25.53
CA GLU A 91 -0.37 16.80 -25.73
C GLU A 91 0.03 18.21 -25.25
N PRO A 92 0.96 18.92 -25.93
CA PRO A 92 1.10 20.34 -25.70
C PRO A 92 -0.04 21.08 -26.42
N ASP A 93 -0.85 21.81 -25.65
CA ASP A 93 -1.56 23.02 -26.11
C ASP A 93 -2.72 22.92 -27.12
N PHE A 94 -3.41 21.78 -27.28
CA PHE A 94 -4.56 21.77 -28.22
C PHE A 94 -5.79 22.54 -27.72
N PHE A 95 -5.99 22.74 -26.41
CA PHE A 95 -7.25 23.33 -25.89
C PHE A 95 -7.10 24.18 -24.63
N ASN A 96 -6.41 25.31 -24.74
CA ASN A 96 -6.54 26.37 -23.73
C ASN A 96 -6.63 27.76 -24.39
N PRO A 97 -7.74 28.09 -25.08
CA PRO A 97 -7.92 29.45 -25.56
C PRO A 97 -7.93 30.40 -24.34
N PRO A 98 -7.10 31.46 -24.34
CA PRO A 98 -7.03 32.37 -23.20
C PRO A 98 -8.41 33.00 -22.97
N LYS A 99 -9.00 32.76 -21.80
CA LYS A 99 -10.22 33.46 -21.37
C LYS A 99 -9.91 34.95 -21.31
N GLU A 100 -10.38 35.71 -22.29
CA GLU A 100 -10.37 37.18 -22.26
C GLU A 100 -11.08 37.65 -20.98
N ARG A 101 -10.31 38.14 -20.02
CA ARG A 101 -10.87 38.81 -18.84
C ARG A 101 -11.51 40.12 -19.33
N LYS A 102 -12.84 40.22 -19.21
CA LYS A 102 -13.58 41.47 -19.44
C LYS A 102 -12.97 42.59 -18.59
N LYS A 103 -12.37 43.58 -19.26
CA LYS A 103 -11.84 44.80 -18.66
C LYS A 103 -13.02 45.65 -18.17
N ILE A 104 -13.25 45.68 -16.85
CA ILE A 104 -14.22 46.60 -16.24
C ILE A 104 -13.68 48.02 -16.44
N LYS A 105 -14.41 48.85 -17.20
CA LYS A 105 -14.02 50.23 -17.56
C LYS A 105 -14.93 51.22 -16.81
N GLY A 106 -14.34 51.98 -15.88
CA GLY A 106 -14.91 53.20 -15.28
C GLY A 106 -15.05 53.12 -13.75
N LYS A 107 -14.08 53.65 -12.97
CA LYS A 107 -14.01 55.00 -12.33
C LYS A 107 -14.84 55.06 -11.02
N ARG A 108 -14.34 55.38 -9.81
CA ARG A 108 -13.27 56.30 -9.31
C ARG A 108 -12.75 55.80 -7.93
N GLU A 109 -11.44 55.87 -7.65
CA GLU A 109 -10.77 56.86 -6.75
C GLU A 109 -11.39 56.85 -5.34
N ASP A 110 -10.78 56.25 -4.31
CA ASP A 110 -9.65 56.85 -3.57
C ASP A 110 -8.66 55.84 -2.95
N ALA A 111 -7.45 56.37 -2.74
CA ALA A 111 -6.21 55.71 -2.36
C ALA A 111 -6.12 55.28 -0.89
N ASN A 112 -5.41 54.19 -0.62
CA ASN A 112 -4.16 54.27 0.15
C ASN A 112 -3.30 53.00 -0.04
N THR A 113 -2.12 53.20 -0.61
CA THR A 113 -1.02 52.24 -0.76
C THR A 113 -0.10 52.28 0.46
N ASN A 114 0.36 51.11 0.90
CA ASN A 114 1.78 50.72 1.08
C ASN A 114 1.79 49.34 1.80
N THR A 115 2.05 48.18 1.17
CA THR A 115 3.37 47.56 0.82
C THR A 115 4.41 47.73 1.93
N ALA A 116 5.16 46.73 2.42
CA ALA A 116 5.62 45.44 1.90
C ALA A 116 5.71 44.43 3.09
N GLU A 117 6.21 43.19 3.08
CA GLU A 117 7.34 42.59 2.36
C GLU A 117 7.37 41.08 2.72
N THR A 118 7.68 40.24 1.73
CA THR A 118 8.45 38.98 1.80
C THR A 118 8.17 37.92 2.88
N THR A 119 7.75 36.75 2.40
CA THR A 119 7.73 35.46 3.10
C THR A 119 9.12 34.84 3.19
N GLU A 120 9.69 34.76 4.41
CA GLU A 120 10.83 33.88 4.75
C GLU A 120 10.52 33.07 6.03
N ALA A 121 9.94 31.88 5.85
CA ALA A 121 9.89 30.77 6.82
C ALA A 121 9.40 29.55 6.02
N ASP A 122 10.21 28.57 5.66
CA ASP A 122 10.88 27.63 6.56
C ASP A 122 12.20 27.14 5.97
N LYS A 123 13.32 27.67 6.46
CA LYS A 123 14.62 26.98 6.50
C LYS A 123 14.96 26.71 7.97
N ALA A 124 14.40 25.64 8.52
CA ALA A 124 14.77 25.10 9.83
C ALA A 124 15.30 23.67 9.70
N THR A 125 16.40 23.53 8.97
CA THR A 125 17.31 22.37 9.06
C THR A 125 18.73 22.88 8.98
N GLN A 126 19.31 23.19 10.13
CA GLN A 126 20.73 23.01 10.50
C GLN A 126 20.94 23.61 11.90
N ALA A 127 21.78 22.98 12.72
CA ALA A 127 22.13 23.30 14.12
C ALA A 127 21.28 22.62 15.23
N LYS A 128 21.38 21.29 15.30
CA LYS A 128 21.37 20.57 16.59
C LYS A 128 22.53 19.58 16.60
N GLU A 129 23.73 20.12 16.47
CA GLU A 129 24.99 19.52 16.91
C GLU A 129 25.64 20.54 17.85
N MET A 130 25.30 20.41 19.12
CA MET A 130 26.12 20.77 20.29
C MET A 130 25.86 19.72 21.35
#